data_AF-A0A3C0KSP2-F1
#
_entry.id   AF-A0A3C0KSP2-F1
#
_cell.length_a   1.000
_cell.length_b   1.000
_cell.length_c   1.000
_cell.angle_alpha   90.00
_cell.angle_beta   90.00
_cell.angle_gamma   90.00
#
_symmetry.space_group_name_H-M   'P 1'
#
loop_
_entity.id
_entity.type
_entity.pdbx_description
1 polymer ?
#
loop_
_entity_poly.entity_id
_entity_poly.type
_entity_poly.pdbx_seq_one_letter_code
_entity_poly.pdbx_strand_id
1 'polypeptide(L)'
;MKPMNNPLTKETPALRPYPAKLFVETTTRCNLQCPMCLKQRHDAEFLEGDISTDIFMALLPALPTLEVLVLNGIGEPLLHPRLDDFIGLAREKMDKNAWIGFQTNGLLIDGERAMSLVRAGVDRICLSVDAVSPATFSNIRQGGEFRNVEGAIKMLHAAKKTCNDRLEIGVEFVLRRDNIDELAETIQWAAAQGADFAIVTQLFPYHQALVSQTTYDANLDVSMSIFHEYMSRAEKEGIDIRRYYDVFMKYDKSAAEKKIIAFVESLVEDALRQGIALNLQKLFSTDHGWVEKMEKVFARARSVGTETGINLRLPEIIPKSARRCEFVEEGSIFVSWDGNVHPCYFLWHHYRCYINGVEKIVKPKVFGNLSARGILEIWNDPHFVSFRQNVLRYDYPFCFNCNFALCDYVEGGDFEQDCYINSEPCAVCLWCMDVFQCLK
;
A
#
# COMPACT_ATOMS: atom_id res chain seq x y z
N MET A 1 15.23 14.04 11.58
CA MET A 1 16.40 13.47 12.28
C MET A 1 16.34 11.94 12.15
N LYS A 2 17.35 11.30 11.53
CA LYS A 2 17.40 9.83 11.31
C LYS A 2 17.27 9.06 12.64
N PRO A 3 16.47 8.00 12.75
CA PRO A 3 16.89 6.87 13.57
C PRO A 3 18.11 6.26 12.86
N MET A 4 19.21 6.09 13.61
CA MET A 4 20.46 5.53 13.14
C MET A 4 20.22 4.31 12.24
N ASN A 5 20.74 4.38 11.01
CA ASN A 5 20.88 3.23 10.13
C ASN A 5 21.50 2.09 10.93
N ASN A 6 20.76 1.00 11.10
CA ASN A 6 21.38 -0.29 11.36
C ASN A 6 22.38 -0.50 10.19
N PRO A 7 23.67 -0.79 10.43
CA PRO A 7 24.61 -0.99 9.33
C PRO A 7 24.04 -2.03 8.38
N LEU A 8 23.98 -1.69 7.08
CA LEU A 8 23.55 -2.64 6.05
C LEU A 8 24.52 -3.81 6.07
N THR A 9 24.08 -4.94 6.62
CA THR A 9 24.86 -6.17 6.65
C THR A 9 24.42 -7.05 5.48
N LYS A 10 25.24 -8.04 5.12
CA LYS A 10 24.85 -9.08 4.15
C LYS A 10 23.63 -9.92 4.61
N GLU A 11 23.19 -9.75 5.86
CA GLU A 11 22.04 -10.46 6.42
C GLU A 11 20.70 -9.75 6.14
N THR A 12 20.74 -8.46 5.78
CA THR A 12 19.55 -7.72 5.33
C THR A 12 18.91 -8.48 4.16
N PRO A 13 17.61 -8.85 4.23
CA PRO A 13 16.95 -9.65 3.18
C PRO A 13 17.16 -9.09 1.77
N ALA A 14 17.07 -7.76 1.65
CA ALA A 14 17.36 -6.99 0.44
C ALA A 14 18.75 -7.19 -0.17
N LEU A 15 19.72 -7.76 0.54
CA LEU A 15 21.11 -7.92 0.12
C LEU A 15 21.57 -9.39 0.09
N ARG A 16 20.67 -10.32 0.42
CA ARG A 16 20.91 -11.76 0.29
C ARG A 16 21.03 -12.15 -1.19
N PRO A 17 21.74 -13.25 -1.52
CA PRO A 17 21.84 -13.74 -2.89
C PRO A 17 20.55 -14.39 -3.42
N TYR A 18 19.49 -14.42 -2.61
CA TYR A 18 18.17 -14.93 -2.94
C TYR A 18 17.08 -14.01 -2.35
N PRO A 19 15.88 -13.94 -2.97
CA PRO A 19 14.75 -13.22 -2.40
C PRO A 19 14.16 -13.98 -1.20
N ALA A 20 13.56 -13.25 -0.28
CA ALA A 20 12.82 -13.82 0.85
C ALA A 20 11.31 -13.84 0.59
N LYS A 21 10.78 -12.91 -0.21
CA LYS A 21 9.35 -12.85 -0.54
C LYS A 21 9.13 -12.78 -2.05
N LEU A 22 8.14 -13.49 -2.54
CA LEU A 22 7.76 -13.48 -3.95
C LEU A 22 6.27 -13.20 -4.08
N PHE A 23 5.94 -12.22 -4.92
CA PHE A 23 4.59 -11.88 -5.30
C PHE A 23 4.42 -12.17 -6.79
N VAL A 24 3.39 -12.92 -7.14
CA VAL A 24 3.17 -13.41 -8.50
C VAL A 24 1.74 -13.10 -8.94
N GLU A 25 1.61 -12.29 -9.98
CA GLU A 25 0.32 -12.10 -10.63
C GLU A 25 -0.05 -13.31 -11.45
N THR A 26 -1.02 -14.03 -10.89
CA THR A 26 -1.60 -15.21 -11.51
C THR A 26 -2.50 -14.86 -12.67
N THR A 27 -3.28 -13.79 -12.53
CA THR A 27 -4.20 -13.30 -13.56
C THR A 27 -4.51 -11.82 -13.35
N THR A 28 -4.75 -11.13 -14.45
CA THR A 28 -5.32 -9.78 -14.43
C THR A 28 -6.84 -9.79 -14.53
N ARG A 29 -7.48 -10.92 -14.85
CA ARG A 29 -8.92 -11.01 -15.08
C ARG A 29 -9.66 -10.90 -13.76
N CYS A 30 -10.82 -10.26 -13.75
CA CYS A 30 -11.64 -10.13 -12.54
C CYS A 30 -13.13 -10.26 -12.88
N ASN A 31 -13.88 -10.87 -11.97
CA ASN A 31 -15.33 -11.05 -12.05
C ASN A 31 -16.11 -9.95 -11.31
N LEU A 32 -15.44 -8.93 -10.78
CA LEU A 32 -16.04 -7.74 -10.17
C LEU A 32 -15.64 -6.44 -10.89
N GLN A 33 -16.40 -5.37 -10.64
CA GLN A 33 -16.20 -4.04 -11.23
C GLN A 33 -16.03 -2.95 -10.16
N CYS A 34 -15.23 -3.23 -9.12
CA CYS A 34 -15.04 -2.33 -7.99
C CYS A 34 -14.54 -0.93 -8.44
N PRO A 35 -15.27 0.18 -8.18
CA PRO A 35 -14.91 1.51 -8.70
C PRO A 35 -13.53 2.02 -8.28
N MET A 36 -13.01 1.52 -7.16
CA MET A 36 -11.68 1.88 -6.65
C MET A 36 -10.51 1.13 -7.32
N CYS A 37 -10.79 0.09 -8.10
CA CYS A 37 -9.76 -0.80 -8.63
C CYS A 37 -9.02 -0.16 -9.82
N LEU A 38 -7.71 -0.45 -9.93
CA LEU A 38 -6.89 -0.05 -11.07
C LEU A 38 -7.48 -0.53 -12.42
N LYS A 39 -8.21 -1.64 -12.46
CA LYS A 39 -8.88 -2.12 -13.70
C LYS A 39 -9.94 -1.17 -14.22
N GLN A 40 -10.53 -0.32 -13.38
CA GLN A 40 -11.56 0.63 -13.78
C GLN A 40 -10.97 1.90 -14.41
N ARG A 41 -9.74 1.82 -14.90
CA ARG A 41 -9.06 2.92 -15.56
C ARG A 41 -9.54 3.16 -16.97
N HIS A 42 -9.46 4.42 -17.37
CA HIS A 42 -9.96 4.90 -18.65
C HIS A 42 -8.87 5.00 -19.73
N ASP A 43 -7.61 4.63 -19.44
CA ASP A 43 -6.52 4.60 -20.42
C ASP A 43 -6.44 3.25 -21.16
N ALA A 44 -6.18 3.32 -22.46
CA ALA A 44 -6.42 2.25 -23.43
C ALA A 44 -5.41 1.08 -23.41
N GLU A 45 -4.48 1.01 -22.45
CA GLU A 45 -3.31 0.12 -22.49
C GLU A 45 -3.28 -0.91 -21.34
N PHE A 46 -4.41 -1.50 -20.94
CA PHE A 46 -4.40 -2.63 -20.00
C PHE A 46 -4.54 -3.96 -20.76
N LEU A 47 -3.42 -4.67 -20.94
CA LEU A 47 -3.45 -6.02 -21.50
C LEU A 47 -3.87 -7.00 -20.41
N GLU A 48 -4.90 -7.79 -20.71
CA GLU A 48 -5.27 -8.90 -19.84
C GLU A 48 -4.45 -10.15 -20.16
N GLY A 49 -4.08 -10.89 -19.12
CA GLY A 49 -3.38 -12.15 -19.25
C GLY A 49 -3.39 -12.99 -17.98
N ASP A 50 -3.00 -14.24 -18.17
CA ASP A 50 -2.83 -15.28 -17.17
C ASP A 50 -1.37 -15.73 -17.21
N ILE A 51 -0.75 -15.95 -16.05
CA ILE A 51 0.63 -16.43 -16.01
C ILE A 51 0.71 -17.83 -16.61
N SER A 52 1.66 -18.04 -17.53
CA SER A 52 1.84 -19.37 -18.13
C SER A 52 2.47 -20.34 -17.13
N THR A 53 2.25 -21.64 -17.33
CA THR A 53 2.96 -22.67 -16.55
C THR A 53 4.48 -22.53 -16.71
N ASP A 54 4.98 -22.22 -17.90
CA ASP A 54 6.42 -22.08 -18.15
C ASP A 54 7.03 -20.92 -17.34
N ILE A 55 6.34 -19.77 -17.28
CA ILE A 55 6.77 -18.63 -16.47
C ILE A 55 6.75 -19.00 -14.99
N PHE A 56 5.70 -19.68 -14.51
CA PHE A 56 5.65 -20.14 -13.12
C PHE A 56 6.79 -21.13 -12.80
N MET A 57 7.10 -22.05 -13.71
CA MET A 57 8.20 -23.01 -13.55
C MET A 57 9.57 -22.33 -13.50
N ALA A 58 9.74 -21.17 -14.14
CA ALA A 58 10.96 -20.37 -14.04
C ALA A 58 11.21 -19.79 -12.63
N LEU A 59 10.20 -19.80 -11.75
CA LEU A 59 10.31 -19.37 -10.35
C LEU A 59 10.89 -20.46 -9.43
N LEU A 60 10.85 -21.72 -9.85
CA LEU A 60 11.26 -22.88 -9.04
C LEU A 60 12.63 -22.71 -8.34
N PRO A 61 13.68 -22.14 -8.97
CA PRO A 61 14.97 -21.96 -8.30
C PRO A 61 14.92 -21.06 -7.06
N ALA A 62 13.95 -20.14 -6.95
CA ALA A 62 13.83 -19.25 -5.79
C ALA A 62 12.99 -19.86 -4.65
N LEU A 63 12.07 -20.78 -4.96
CA LEU A 63 11.09 -21.28 -3.98
C LEU A 63 11.70 -21.88 -2.70
N PRO A 64 12.81 -22.64 -2.74
CA PRO A 64 13.39 -23.23 -1.52
C PRO A 64 13.87 -22.22 -0.48
N THR A 65 14.15 -20.98 -0.87
CA THR A 65 14.64 -19.92 0.03
C THR A 65 13.57 -18.91 0.41
N LEU A 66 12.36 -19.02 -0.16
CA LEU A 66 11.27 -18.10 0.13
C LEU A 66 10.70 -18.35 1.53
N GLU A 67 10.46 -17.27 2.24
CA GLU A 67 9.71 -17.20 3.48
C GLU A 67 8.22 -16.96 3.19
N VAL A 68 7.91 -16.28 2.07
CA VAL A 68 6.55 -15.89 1.67
C VAL A 68 6.35 -16.03 0.16
N LEU A 69 5.23 -16.64 -0.25
CA LEU A 69 4.72 -16.61 -1.62
C LEU A 69 3.29 -16.08 -1.64
N VAL A 70 3.07 -14.97 -2.34
CA VAL A 70 1.75 -14.36 -2.52
C VAL A 70 1.32 -14.45 -3.98
N LEU A 71 0.23 -15.16 -4.25
CA LEU A 71 -0.29 -15.42 -5.61
C LEU A 71 -1.41 -14.42 -5.97
N ASN A 72 -1.08 -13.12 -5.92
CA ASN A 72 -2.01 -12.02 -6.17
C ASN A 72 -1.71 -11.27 -7.45
N GLY A 73 -2.77 -10.79 -8.09
CA GLY A 73 -2.69 -9.88 -9.23
C GLY A 73 -3.51 -8.62 -9.02
N ILE A 74 -3.66 -7.83 -10.09
CA ILE A 74 -4.74 -6.86 -10.19
C ILE A 74 -6.10 -7.57 -10.30
N GLY A 75 -6.11 -8.82 -10.78
CA GLY A 75 -7.29 -9.66 -10.98
C GLY A 75 -7.76 -10.45 -9.76
N GLU A 76 -8.65 -11.40 -10.01
CA GLU A 76 -9.16 -12.38 -9.05
C GLU A 76 -8.41 -13.72 -9.23
N PRO A 77 -7.50 -14.10 -8.31
CA PRO A 77 -6.68 -15.30 -8.45
C PRO A 77 -7.48 -16.59 -8.71
N LEU A 78 -8.69 -16.70 -8.15
CA LEU A 78 -9.52 -17.90 -8.30
C LEU A 78 -10.04 -18.11 -9.74
N LEU A 79 -9.91 -17.13 -10.64
CA LEU A 79 -10.19 -17.30 -12.07
C LEU A 79 -9.08 -18.06 -12.81
N HIS A 80 -7.88 -18.16 -12.24
CA HIS A 80 -6.77 -18.86 -12.89
C HIS A 80 -6.98 -20.38 -12.80
N PRO A 81 -7.06 -21.11 -13.94
CA PRO A 81 -7.45 -22.52 -13.96
C PRO A 81 -6.42 -23.46 -13.31
N ARG A 82 -5.20 -22.98 -13.09
CA ARG A 82 -4.07 -23.76 -12.53
C ARG A 82 -3.61 -23.26 -11.16
N LEU A 83 -4.38 -22.41 -10.48
CA LEU A 83 -3.97 -21.84 -9.18
C LEU A 83 -3.58 -22.94 -8.18
N ASP A 84 -4.40 -23.98 -8.08
CA ASP A 84 -4.21 -25.10 -7.14
C ASP A 84 -2.92 -25.87 -7.44
N ASP A 85 -2.60 -26.06 -8.72
CA ASP A 85 -1.36 -26.71 -9.15
C ASP A 85 -0.14 -25.86 -8.78
N PHE A 86 -0.24 -24.54 -8.94
CA PHE A 86 0.83 -23.62 -8.55
C PHE A 86 1.05 -23.61 -7.04
N ILE A 87 -0.02 -23.63 -6.25
CA ILE A 87 0.06 -23.75 -4.79
C ILE A 87 0.71 -25.09 -4.42
N GLY A 88 0.24 -26.20 -4.97
CA GLY A 88 0.77 -27.54 -4.69
C GLY A 88 2.25 -27.68 -5.02
N LEU A 89 2.65 -27.19 -6.20
CA LEU A 89 4.04 -27.18 -6.62
C LEU A 89 4.91 -26.32 -5.71
N ALA A 90 4.45 -25.12 -5.34
CA ALA A 90 5.18 -24.25 -4.43
C ALA A 90 5.31 -24.88 -3.04
N ARG A 91 4.24 -25.50 -2.54
CA ARG A 91 4.23 -26.15 -1.23
C ARG A 91 5.24 -27.29 -1.15
N GLU A 92 5.43 -28.05 -2.23
CA GLU A 92 6.44 -29.11 -2.31
C GLU A 92 7.87 -28.57 -2.22
N LYS A 93 8.13 -27.36 -2.73
CA LYS A 93 9.48 -26.80 -2.86
C LYS A 93 9.87 -25.82 -1.74
N MET A 94 8.92 -25.14 -1.13
CA MET A 94 9.17 -24.14 -0.09
C MET A 94 9.39 -24.80 1.29
N ASP A 95 10.14 -24.12 2.17
CA ASP A 95 10.33 -24.55 3.57
C ASP A 95 8.99 -24.65 4.32
N LYS A 96 8.85 -25.63 5.19
CA LYS A 96 7.60 -25.90 5.94
C LYS A 96 7.12 -24.75 6.83
N ASN A 97 8.00 -23.81 7.18
CA ASN A 97 7.69 -22.62 7.98
C ASN A 97 7.36 -21.40 7.10
N ALA A 98 7.63 -21.48 5.79
CA ALA A 98 7.17 -20.50 4.83
C ALA A 98 5.69 -20.70 4.53
N TRP A 99 5.01 -19.63 4.14
CA TRP A 99 3.58 -19.66 3.87
C TRP A 99 3.23 -19.21 2.45
N ILE A 100 2.17 -19.80 1.91
CA ILE A 100 1.60 -19.49 0.59
C ILE A 100 0.22 -18.87 0.78
N GLY A 101 -0.08 -17.77 0.10
CA GLY A 101 -1.40 -17.17 0.22
C GLY A 101 -1.81 -16.26 -0.92
N PHE A 102 -3.07 -15.83 -0.89
CA PHE A 102 -3.63 -14.88 -1.83
C PHE A 102 -4.83 -14.12 -1.25
N GLN A 103 -5.22 -13.05 -1.93
CA GLN A 103 -6.38 -12.21 -1.68
C GLN A 103 -7.46 -12.57 -2.70
N THR A 104 -8.73 -12.65 -2.27
CA THR A 104 -9.86 -12.99 -3.14
C THR A 104 -11.12 -12.26 -2.72
N ASN A 105 -12.01 -12.01 -3.68
CA ASN A 105 -13.35 -11.51 -3.40
C ASN A 105 -14.30 -12.57 -2.83
N GLY A 106 -13.89 -13.84 -2.81
CA GLY A 106 -14.63 -14.93 -2.19
C GLY A 106 -15.80 -15.48 -3.00
N LEU A 107 -16.19 -14.85 -4.12
CA LEU A 107 -17.37 -15.26 -4.91
C LEU A 107 -17.24 -16.68 -5.47
N LEU A 108 -16.01 -17.11 -5.76
CA LEU A 108 -15.71 -18.43 -6.36
C LEU A 108 -15.36 -19.49 -5.31
N ILE A 109 -15.52 -19.19 -4.01
CA ILE A 109 -15.26 -20.16 -2.95
C ILE A 109 -16.55 -20.93 -2.63
N ASP A 110 -16.64 -22.14 -3.18
CA ASP A 110 -17.58 -23.16 -2.74
C ASP A 110 -16.88 -24.25 -1.91
N GLY A 111 -17.63 -25.29 -1.52
CA GLY A 111 -17.09 -26.38 -0.71
C GLY A 111 -16.00 -27.18 -1.41
N GLU A 112 -16.13 -27.46 -2.71
CA GLU A 112 -15.12 -28.21 -3.47
C GLU A 112 -13.86 -27.38 -3.68
N ARG A 113 -14.04 -26.11 -4.05
CA ARG A 113 -12.94 -25.16 -4.24
C ARG A 113 -12.16 -24.94 -2.95
N ALA A 114 -12.84 -24.70 -1.83
CA ALA A 114 -12.20 -24.55 -0.53
C ALA A 114 -11.37 -25.80 -0.16
N MET A 115 -11.94 -26.99 -0.35
CA MET A 115 -11.24 -28.25 -0.09
C MET A 115 -10.01 -28.44 -0.99
N SER A 116 -10.12 -28.10 -2.28
CA SER A 116 -9.03 -28.20 -3.25
C SER A 116 -7.86 -27.29 -2.87
N LEU A 117 -8.14 -26.02 -2.54
CA LEU A 117 -7.13 -25.03 -2.14
C LEU A 117 -6.39 -25.47 -0.86
N VAL A 118 -7.11 -25.93 0.16
CA VAL A 118 -6.50 -26.38 1.42
C VAL A 118 -5.66 -27.65 1.22
N ARG A 119 -6.10 -28.58 0.35
CA ARG A 119 -5.32 -29.78 -0.01
C ARG A 119 -4.07 -29.44 -0.81
N ALA A 120 -4.13 -28.44 -1.67
CA ALA A 120 -2.95 -27.93 -2.39
C ALA A 120 -1.91 -27.34 -1.43
N GLY A 121 -2.34 -26.94 -0.22
CA GLY A 121 -1.45 -26.47 0.84
C GLY A 121 -1.32 -24.95 0.91
N VAL A 122 -2.41 -24.23 0.60
CA VAL A 122 -2.50 -22.80 0.90
C VAL A 122 -2.52 -22.59 2.42
N ASP A 123 -1.76 -21.61 2.88
CA ASP A 123 -1.61 -21.27 4.30
C ASP A 123 -2.42 -20.01 4.64
N ARG A 124 -2.61 -19.07 3.71
CA ARG A 124 -3.37 -17.82 3.96
C ARG A 124 -4.35 -17.47 2.85
N ILE A 125 -5.60 -17.22 3.21
CA ILE A 125 -6.59 -16.63 2.30
C ILE A 125 -7.15 -15.37 2.93
N CYS A 126 -7.01 -14.24 2.24
CA CYS A 126 -7.51 -12.95 2.71
C CYS A 126 -8.72 -12.51 1.88
N LEU A 127 -9.88 -12.39 2.53
CA LEU A 127 -11.14 -12.04 1.88
C LEU A 127 -11.36 -10.53 1.85
N SER A 128 -11.63 -10.02 0.67
CA SER A 128 -11.97 -8.62 0.45
C SER A 128 -13.40 -8.29 0.93
N VAL A 129 -13.56 -7.44 1.95
CA VAL A 129 -14.86 -7.18 2.60
C VAL A 129 -15.32 -5.73 2.47
N ASP A 130 -14.52 -4.75 2.88
CA ASP A 130 -14.74 -3.29 2.84
C ASP A 130 -16.04 -2.70 3.45
N ALA A 131 -17.06 -3.51 3.76
CA ALA A 131 -18.28 -3.09 4.44
C ALA A 131 -19.08 -4.32 4.89
N VAL A 132 -19.91 -4.16 5.93
CA VAL A 132 -20.87 -5.18 6.38
C VAL A 132 -22.31 -4.83 6.02
N SER A 133 -22.59 -3.55 5.78
CA SER A 133 -23.83 -3.09 5.16
C SER A 133 -23.93 -3.61 3.72
N PRO A 134 -24.99 -4.35 3.34
CA PRO A 134 -25.16 -4.82 1.97
C PRO A 134 -25.18 -3.68 0.94
N ALA A 135 -25.75 -2.52 1.30
CA ALA A 135 -25.81 -1.36 0.41
C ALA A 135 -24.42 -0.75 0.17
N THR A 136 -23.65 -0.55 1.24
CA THR A 136 -22.27 -0.05 1.13
C THR A 136 -21.39 -1.06 0.40
N PHE A 137 -21.50 -2.35 0.74
CA PHE A 137 -20.76 -3.43 0.08
C PHE A 137 -21.00 -3.43 -1.43
N SER A 138 -22.26 -3.45 -1.89
CA SER A 138 -22.56 -3.48 -3.32
C SER A 138 -22.11 -2.23 -4.06
N ASN A 139 -22.08 -1.06 -3.39
CA ASN A 139 -21.53 0.17 -3.97
C ASN A 139 -20.02 0.09 -4.19
N ILE A 140 -19.28 -0.53 -3.25
CA ILE A 140 -17.80 -0.64 -3.29
C ILE A 140 -17.34 -1.81 -4.16
N ARG A 141 -17.99 -2.95 -4.00
CA ARG A 141 -17.67 -4.25 -4.61
C ARG A 141 -18.72 -4.62 -5.66
N GLN A 142 -18.90 -3.76 -6.66
CA GLN A 142 -19.91 -3.94 -7.71
C GLN A 142 -19.77 -5.31 -8.41
N GLY A 143 -20.89 -6.03 -8.48
CA GLY A 143 -20.95 -7.43 -8.97
C GLY A 143 -20.86 -8.48 -7.85
N GLY A 144 -20.58 -8.07 -6.61
CA GLY A 144 -20.53 -8.93 -5.44
C GLY A 144 -21.70 -8.72 -4.48
N GLU A 145 -21.86 -9.67 -3.56
CA GLU A 145 -22.83 -9.59 -2.47
C GLU A 145 -22.15 -10.04 -1.18
N PHE A 146 -22.42 -9.33 -0.08
CA PHE A 146 -21.80 -9.59 1.21
C PHE A 146 -21.97 -11.04 1.70
N ARG A 147 -23.14 -11.65 1.45
CA ARG A 147 -23.43 -13.06 1.79
C ARG A 147 -22.44 -14.06 1.19
N ASN A 148 -21.81 -13.73 0.06
CA ASN A 148 -20.84 -14.61 -0.58
C ASN A 148 -19.54 -14.66 0.24
N VAL A 149 -19.18 -13.57 0.92
CA VAL A 149 -18.04 -13.54 1.85
C VAL A 149 -18.33 -14.42 3.07
N GLU A 150 -19.52 -14.33 3.66
CA GLU A 150 -19.94 -15.20 4.77
C GLU A 150 -19.92 -16.68 4.36
N GLY A 151 -20.43 -16.98 3.17
CA GLY A 151 -20.37 -18.31 2.56
C GLY A 151 -18.94 -18.81 2.42
N ALA A 152 -18.05 -17.98 1.86
CA ALA A 152 -16.64 -18.29 1.67
C ALA A 152 -15.94 -18.63 3.00
N ILE A 153 -16.10 -17.79 4.04
CA ILE A 153 -15.51 -18.04 5.37
C ILE A 153 -15.98 -19.39 5.92
N LYS A 154 -17.29 -19.67 5.84
CA LYS A 154 -17.86 -20.93 6.30
C LYS A 154 -17.27 -22.14 5.56
N MET A 155 -17.13 -22.07 4.23
CA MET A 155 -16.56 -23.15 3.43
C MET A 155 -15.08 -23.35 3.72
N LEU A 156 -14.31 -22.26 3.89
CA LEU A 156 -12.90 -22.32 4.27
C LEU A 156 -12.71 -22.94 5.66
N HIS A 157 -13.53 -22.60 6.65
CA HIS A 157 -13.48 -23.25 7.97
C HIS A 157 -13.82 -24.74 7.90
N ALA A 158 -14.79 -25.13 7.08
CA ALA A 158 -15.10 -26.55 6.87
C ALA A 158 -13.92 -27.30 6.22
N ALA A 159 -13.27 -26.68 5.24
CA ALA A 159 -12.09 -27.23 4.59
C ALA A 159 -10.88 -27.31 5.54
N LYS A 160 -10.62 -26.28 6.34
CA LYS A 160 -9.58 -26.24 7.39
C LYS A 160 -9.75 -27.43 8.36
N LYS A 161 -10.96 -27.67 8.85
CA LYS A 161 -11.26 -28.80 9.75
C LYS A 161 -11.06 -30.18 9.11
N THR A 162 -11.24 -30.30 7.80
CA THR A 162 -11.23 -31.59 7.10
C THR A 162 -9.86 -31.95 6.54
N CYS A 163 -9.10 -30.96 6.07
CA CYS A 163 -7.86 -31.17 5.31
C CYS A 163 -6.59 -30.79 6.07
N ASN A 164 -6.54 -29.58 6.65
CA ASN A 164 -5.34 -29.02 7.25
C ASN A 164 -5.71 -27.85 8.18
N ASP A 165 -5.27 -27.91 9.44
CA ASP A 165 -5.56 -26.89 10.45
C ASP A 165 -4.69 -25.63 10.34
N ARG A 166 -3.70 -25.60 9.43
CA ARG A 166 -2.78 -24.47 9.24
C ARG A 166 -3.35 -23.26 8.51
N LEU A 167 -4.48 -23.39 7.81
CA LEU A 167 -5.05 -22.29 7.05
C LEU A 167 -5.41 -21.12 7.97
N GLU A 168 -4.84 -19.94 7.74
CA GLU A 168 -5.28 -18.68 8.30
C GLU A 168 -6.24 -17.97 7.33
N ILE A 169 -7.41 -17.60 7.83
CA ILE A 169 -8.44 -16.88 7.09
C ILE A 169 -8.42 -15.43 7.56
N GLY A 170 -8.11 -14.51 6.67
CA GLY A 170 -8.10 -13.08 6.95
C GLY A 170 -9.21 -12.33 6.25
N VAL A 171 -9.41 -11.08 6.66
CA VAL A 171 -10.21 -10.10 5.93
C VAL A 171 -9.39 -8.87 5.57
N GLU A 172 -9.73 -8.23 4.47
CA GLU A 172 -9.17 -6.95 4.05
C GLU A 172 -10.24 -5.88 3.95
N PHE A 173 -9.87 -4.67 4.36
CA PHE A 173 -10.69 -3.48 4.33
C PHE A 173 -9.94 -2.29 3.72
N VAL A 174 -10.44 -1.77 2.60
CA VAL A 174 -9.96 -0.52 2.00
C VAL A 174 -10.75 0.66 2.56
N LEU A 175 -10.06 1.56 3.26
CA LEU A 175 -10.64 2.77 3.86
C LEU A 175 -11.02 3.79 2.79
N ARG A 176 -12.30 4.15 2.80
CA ARG A 176 -12.90 5.20 1.99
C ARG A 176 -13.75 6.09 2.89
N ARG A 177 -13.89 7.37 2.53
CA ARG A 177 -14.71 8.31 3.33
C ARG A 177 -16.14 7.82 3.59
N ASP A 178 -16.70 7.06 2.66
CA ASP A 178 -18.07 6.53 2.72
C ASP A 178 -18.20 5.18 3.46
N ASN A 179 -17.11 4.53 3.91
CA ASN A 179 -17.18 3.28 4.68
C ASN A 179 -16.46 3.31 6.04
N ILE A 180 -15.72 4.38 6.37
CA ILE A 180 -14.92 4.41 7.61
C ILE A 180 -15.73 4.16 8.89
N ASP A 181 -17.00 4.56 8.91
CA ASP A 181 -17.86 4.42 10.09
C ASP A 181 -18.26 2.94 10.32
N GLU A 182 -18.11 2.07 9.31
CA GLU A 182 -18.33 0.62 9.41
C GLU A 182 -17.07 -0.17 9.79
N LEU A 183 -15.90 0.46 9.90
CA LEU A 183 -14.63 -0.25 10.13
C LEU A 183 -14.68 -1.14 11.38
N ALA A 184 -15.02 -0.55 12.53
CA ALA A 184 -15.02 -1.28 13.80
C ALA A 184 -16.05 -2.42 13.81
N GLU A 185 -17.20 -2.21 13.17
CA GLU A 185 -18.26 -3.23 13.03
C GLU A 185 -17.82 -4.36 12.10
N THR A 186 -17.07 -4.03 11.04
CA THR A 186 -16.47 -5.02 10.14
C THR A 186 -15.43 -5.86 10.85
N ILE A 187 -14.56 -5.26 11.67
CA ILE A 187 -13.58 -6.03 12.48
C ILE A 187 -14.30 -6.94 13.49
N GLN A 188 -15.36 -6.44 14.14
CA GLN A 188 -16.14 -7.23 15.08
C GLN A 188 -16.82 -8.41 14.39
N TRP A 189 -17.44 -8.17 13.24
CA TRP A 189 -18.05 -9.22 12.42
C TRP A 189 -17.01 -10.24 11.97
N ALA A 190 -15.85 -9.80 11.46
CA ALA A 190 -14.81 -10.72 10.98
C ALA A 190 -14.32 -11.66 12.10
N ALA A 191 -14.10 -11.11 13.30
CA ALA A 191 -13.75 -11.92 14.46
C ALA A 191 -14.87 -12.90 14.86
N ALA A 192 -16.14 -12.47 14.81
CA ALA A 192 -17.28 -13.34 15.09
C ALA A 192 -17.44 -14.47 14.05
N GLN A 193 -17.02 -14.24 12.79
CA GLN A 193 -16.96 -15.28 11.77
C GLN A 193 -15.78 -16.25 11.94
N GLY A 194 -14.82 -15.94 12.82
CA GLY A 194 -13.63 -16.76 13.07
C GLY A 194 -12.41 -16.40 12.22
N ALA A 195 -12.35 -15.20 11.66
CA ALA A 195 -11.15 -14.73 10.95
C ALA A 195 -9.95 -14.61 11.92
N ASP A 196 -8.78 -15.07 11.47
CA ASP A 196 -7.53 -15.08 12.22
C ASP A 196 -6.85 -13.69 12.21
N PHE A 197 -7.02 -12.92 11.14
CA PHE A 197 -6.42 -11.59 10.99
C PHE A 197 -7.27 -10.61 10.15
N ALA A 198 -7.01 -9.32 10.29
CA ALA A 198 -7.62 -8.26 9.50
C ALA A 198 -6.56 -7.25 9.04
N ILE A 199 -6.53 -6.97 7.74
CA ILE A 199 -5.67 -5.95 7.14
C ILE A 199 -6.52 -4.77 6.73
N VAL A 200 -6.17 -3.60 7.22
CA VAL A 200 -6.81 -2.35 6.80
C VAL A 200 -5.79 -1.55 6.01
N THR A 201 -6.21 -1.03 4.86
CA THR A 201 -5.36 -0.24 3.97
C THR A 201 -6.07 1.01 3.52
N GLN A 202 -5.32 2.04 3.16
CA GLN A 202 -5.89 3.27 2.61
C GLN A 202 -6.29 3.10 1.15
N LEU A 203 -7.31 3.85 0.71
CA LEU A 203 -7.66 3.94 -0.71
C LEU A 203 -6.51 4.53 -1.52
N PHE A 204 -6.06 3.82 -2.55
CA PHE A 204 -5.15 4.36 -3.57
C PHE A 204 -5.96 5.00 -4.71
N PRO A 205 -5.89 6.33 -4.92
CA PRO A 205 -6.74 7.02 -5.89
C PRO A 205 -6.18 6.91 -7.32
N TYR A 206 -6.57 5.87 -8.05
CA TYR A 206 -6.21 5.70 -9.48
C TYR A 206 -6.92 6.70 -10.41
N HIS A 207 -8.04 7.30 -9.96
CA HIS A 207 -8.84 8.29 -10.71
C HIS A 207 -9.10 9.55 -9.89
N GLN A 208 -9.25 10.68 -10.56
CA GLN A 208 -9.47 11.97 -9.89
C GLN A 208 -10.72 11.97 -9.00
N ALA A 209 -11.79 11.26 -9.41
CA ALA A 209 -13.01 11.13 -8.63
C ALA A 209 -12.77 10.48 -7.24
N LEU A 210 -11.79 9.58 -7.14
CA LEU A 210 -11.44 8.87 -5.92
C LEU A 210 -10.66 9.74 -4.91
N VAL A 211 -10.10 10.88 -5.33
CA VAL A 211 -9.40 11.81 -4.42
C VAL A 211 -10.34 12.31 -3.31
N SER A 212 -11.62 12.49 -3.60
CA SER A 212 -12.63 12.86 -2.60
C SER A 212 -12.89 11.76 -1.56
N GLN A 213 -12.41 10.54 -1.80
CA GLN A 213 -12.67 9.36 -0.98
C GLN A 213 -11.45 8.94 -0.15
N THR A 214 -10.28 9.56 -0.32
CA THR A 214 -9.09 9.27 0.49
C THR A 214 -9.30 9.68 1.95
N THR A 215 -8.67 8.95 2.87
CA THR A 215 -8.84 9.17 4.32
C THR A 215 -7.57 9.57 5.07
N TYR A 216 -6.42 9.53 4.40
CA TYR A 216 -5.12 9.95 4.92
C TYR A 216 -4.80 11.41 4.62
N ASP A 217 -3.90 12.00 5.40
CA ASP A 217 -3.47 13.39 5.26
C ASP A 217 -2.40 13.59 4.18
N ALA A 218 -2.31 14.81 3.67
CA ALA A 218 -1.34 15.24 2.68
C ALA A 218 0.01 15.69 3.27
N ASN A 219 0.13 15.73 4.60
CA ASN A 219 1.30 16.23 5.30
C ASN A 219 1.99 15.12 6.10
N LEU A 220 3.33 15.16 6.14
CA LEU A 220 4.13 14.35 7.06
C LEU A 220 3.88 14.71 8.52
N ASP A 221 4.04 13.70 9.39
CA ASP A 221 3.97 13.80 10.85
C ASP A 221 4.82 14.93 11.44
N VAL A 222 6.09 15.05 11.03
CA VAL A 222 7.01 16.10 11.50
C VAL A 222 6.60 17.50 11.05
N SER A 223 6.01 17.62 9.85
CA SER A 223 5.53 18.90 9.33
C SER A 223 4.27 19.36 10.06
N MET A 224 3.37 18.42 10.38
CA MET A 224 2.20 18.71 11.21
C MET A 224 2.60 19.10 12.64
N SER A 225 3.54 18.37 13.24
CA SER A 225 3.99 18.65 14.61
C SER A 225 4.55 20.06 14.78
N ILE A 226 5.47 20.48 13.91
CA ILE A 226 6.05 21.84 14.00
C ILE A 226 5.01 22.91 13.68
N PHE A 227 4.12 22.65 12.71
CA PHE A 227 3.04 23.59 12.37
C PHE A 227 2.07 23.79 13.55
N HIS A 228 1.67 22.72 14.24
CA HIS A 228 0.80 22.80 15.42
C HIS A 228 1.45 23.55 16.59
N GLU A 229 2.75 23.35 16.81
CA GLU A 229 3.50 24.12 17.81
C GLU A 229 3.43 25.62 17.52
N TYR A 230 3.65 26.00 16.25
CA TYR A 230 3.60 27.39 15.81
C TYR A 230 2.18 27.97 15.84
N MET A 231 1.16 27.19 15.50
CA MET A 231 -0.24 27.59 15.68
C MET A 231 -0.54 27.92 17.14
N SER A 232 -0.11 27.08 18.09
CA SER A 232 -0.30 27.34 19.53
C SER A 232 0.46 28.57 20.02
N ARG A 233 1.69 28.79 19.54
CA ARG A 233 2.49 29.99 19.84
C ARG A 233 1.82 31.25 19.28
N ALA A 234 1.34 31.20 18.03
CA ALA A 234 0.66 32.31 17.38
C ALA A 234 -0.61 32.73 18.14
N GLU A 235 -1.42 31.76 18.58
CA GLU A 235 -2.62 32.00 19.39
C GLU A 235 -2.29 32.69 20.72
N LYS A 236 -1.23 32.27 21.42
CA LYS A 236 -0.76 32.91 22.66
C LYS A 236 -0.29 34.35 22.45
N GLU A 237 0.25 34.66 21.27
CA GLU A 237 0.72 35.99 20.90
C GLU A 237 -0.34 36.87 20.22
N GLY A 238 -1.57 36.36 20.06
CA GLY A 238 -2.66 37.04 19.37
C GLY A 238 -2.42 37.25 17.87
N ILE A 239 -1.62 36.37 17.25
CA ILE A 239 -1.29 36.41 15.82
C ILE A 239 -2.16 35.38 15.10
N ASP A 240 -2.99 35.82 14.16
CA ASP A 240 -3.76 34.91 13.32
C ASP A 240 -2.97 34.56 12.05
N ILE A 241 -2.15 33.53 12.13
CA ILE A 241 -1.33 33.07 10.99
C ILE A 241 -2.14 32.42 9.87
N ARG A 242 -3.43 32.09 10.09
CA ARG A 242 -4.30 31.57 9.02
C ARG A 242 -4.52 32.61 7.91
N ARG A 243 -4.36 33.89 8.24
CA ARG A 243 -4.43 35.02 7.30
C ARG A 243 -3.16 35.21 6.47
N TYR A 244 -2.16 34.34 6.60
CA TYR A 244 -0.88 34.47 5.91
C TYR A 244 -1.05 34.73 4.40
N TYR A 245 -1.83 33.91 3.71
CA TYR A 245 -2.05 34.06 2.27
C TYR A 245 -2.86 35.32 1.89
N ASP A 246 -3.71 35.82 2.79
CA ASP A 246 -4.46 37.08 2.58
C ASP A 246 -3.53 38.31 2.62
N VAL A 247 -2.42 38.22 3.35
CA VAL A 247 -1.54 39.37 3.64
C VAL A 247 -0.23 39.33 2.88
N PHE A 248 0.28 38.15 2.55
CA PHE A 248 1.61 37.97 1.93
C PHE A 248 1.76 38.76 0.61
N MET A 249 0.72 38.75 -0.24
CA MET A 249 0.71 39.44 -1.54
C MET A 249 0.39 40.94 -1.49
N LYS A 250 0.02 41.50 -0.32
CA LYS A 250 -0.34 42.92 -0.22
C LYS A 250 0.87 43.84 -0.44
N TYR A 251 0.72 44.91 -1.21
CA TYR A 251 1.80 45.88 -1.43
C TYR A 251 2.09 46.71 -0.16
N ASP A 252 1.04 47.32 0.42
CA ASP A 252 1.13 48.01 1.71
C ASP A 252 0.61 47.09 2.83
N LYS A 253 1.39 47.00 3.92
CA LYS A 253 1.15 46.07 5.02
C LYS A 253 1.23 46.81 6.34
N SER A 254 0.17 46.68 7.14
CA SER A 254 0.14 47.18 8.52
C SER A 254 1.19 46.48 9.40
N ALA A 255 1.50 47.07 10.57
CA ALA A 255 2.42 46.46 11.52
C ALA A 255 1.97 45.06 11.97
N ALA A 256 0.66 44.84 12.13
CA ALA A 256 0.10 43.54 12.46
C ALA A 256 0.28 42.50 11.33
N GLU A 257 0.10 42.91 10.08
CA GLU A 257 0.30 42.02 8.91
C GLU A 257 1.77 41.67 8.70
N LYS A 258 2.69 42.61 8.95
CA LYS A 258 4.14 42.33 8.98
C LYS A 258 4.49 41.31 10.07
N LYS A 259 3.82 41.36 11.22
CA LYS A 259 4.00 40.39 12.31
C LYS A 259 3.58 38.97 11.88
N ILE A 260 2.46 38.82 11.16
CA ILE A 260 2.01 37.53 10.63
C ILE A 260 3.06 36.93 9.69
N ILE A 261 3.59 37.71 8.75
CA ILE A 261 4.58 37.26 7.77
C ILE A 261 5.86 36.83 8.47
N ALA A 262 6.42 37.69 9.33
CA ALA A 262 7.64 37.37 10.07
C ALA A 262 7.48 36.11 10.93
N PHE A 263 6.29 35.87 11.48
CA PHE A 263 6.01 34.67 12.27
C PHE A 263 6.02 33.41 11.40
N VAL A 264 5.36 33.43 10.23
CA VAL A 264 5.36 32.29 9.29
C VAL A 264 6.76 32.08 8.68
N GLU A 265 7.50 33.14 8.39
CA GLU A 265 8.92 33.04 7.96
C GLU A 265 9.76 32.34 9.02
N SER A 266 9.57 32.67 10.32
CA SER A 266 10.27 31.99 11.40
C SER A 266 9.91 30.51 11.55
N LEU A 267 8.67 30.12 11.23
CA LEU A 267 8.27 28.71 11.14
C LEU A 267 9.04 28.00 10.02
N VAL A 268 9.09 28.61 8.83
CA VAL A 268 9.78 28.03 7.67
C VAL A 268 11.27 27.89 7.94
N GLU A 269 11.90 28.91 8.52
CA GLU A 269 13.32 28.85 8.90
C GLU A 269 13.60 27.76 9.93
N ASP A 270 12.80 27.64 10.99
CA ASP A 270 13.01 26.63 12.02
C ASP A 270 12.75 25.21 11.49
N ALA A 271 11.80 25.04 10.56
CA ALA A 271 11.62 23.78 9.85
C ALA A 271 12.83 23.42 8.98
N LEU A 272 13.34 24.38 8.19
CA LEU A 272 14.52 24.19 7.34
C LEU A 272 15.77 23.83 8.16
N ARG A 273 15.99 24.47 9.32
CA ARG A 273 17.10 24.11 10.24
C ARG A 273 17.00 22.68 10.76
N GLN A 274 15.78 22.14 10.85
CA GLN A 274 15.52 20.75 11.25
C GLN A 274 15.51 19.78 10.05
N GLY A 275 15.71 20.27 8.83
CA GLY A 275 15.61 19.49 7.59
C GLY A 275 14.19 19.05 7.25
N ILE A 276 13.19 19.78 7.72
CA ILE A 276 11.76 19.50 7.50
C ILE A 276 11.27 20.35 6.33
N ALA A 277 10.77 19.69 5.29
CA ALA A 277 10.01 20.34 4.24
C ALA A 277 8.58 20.61 4.73
N LEU A 278 8.09 21.82 4.47
CA LEU A 278 6.69 22.19 4.72
C LEU A 278 5.99 22.39 3.39
N ASN A 279 4.74 21.95 3.29
CA ASN A 279 3.81 22.45 2.29
C ASN A 279 2.81 23.38 3.00
N LEU A 280 3.09 24.68 3.05
CA LEU A 280 2.29 25.60 3.86
C LEU A 280 0.83 25.65 3.41
N GLN A 281 0.58 25.63 2.10
CA GLN A 281 -0.77 25.66 1.55
C GLN A 281 -1.58 24.46 2.05
N LYS A 282 -0.99 23.26 2.04
CA LYS A 282 -1.63 22.04 2.52
C LYS A 282 -1.79 22.01 4.04
N LEU A 283 -0.81 22.51 4.80
CA LEU A 283 -0.88 22.62 6.25
C LEU A 283 -2.00 23.56 6.70
N PHE A 284 -2.14 24.72 6.06
CA PHE A 284 -3.22 25.66 6.37
C PHE A 284 -4.60 25.13 5.92
N SER A 285 -4.66 24.26 4.92
CA SER A 285 -5.89 23.65 4.42
C SER A 285 -6.25 22.32 5.11
N THR A 286 -5.46 21.86 6.09
CA THR A 286 -5.68 20.57 6.75
C THR A 286 -7.02 20.56 7.49
N ASP A 287 -7.80 19.51 7.26
CA ASP A 287 -9.05 19.28 8.01
C ASP A 287 -8.73 18.56 9.33
N HIS A 288 -8.47 19.35 10.38
CA HIS A 288 -8.19 18.81 11.71
C HIS A 288 -9.35 18.01 12.28
N GLY A 289 -10.61 18.37 11.96
CA GLY A 289 -11.78 17.63 12.40
C GLY A 289 -11.83 16.23 11.78
N TRP A 290 -11.39 16.11 10.53
CA TRP A 290 -11.25 14.82 9.85
C TRP A 290 -10.19 13.92 10.50
N VAL A 291 -9.01 14.46 10.82
CA VAL A 291 -7.94 13.69 11.49
C VAL A 291 -8.44 13.17 12.84
N GLU A 292 -9.08 14.01 13.65
CA GLU A 292 -9.67 13.58 14.93
C GLU A 292 -10.76 12.51 14.75
N LYS A 293 -11.60 12.63 13.69
CA LYS A 293 -12.59 11.59 13.37
C LYS A 293 -11.90 10.25 13.08
N MET A 294 -10.89 10.24 12.23
CA MET A 294 -10.15 9.04 11.86
C MET A 294 -9.44 8.41 13.05
N GLU A 295 -8.83 9.20 13.92
CA GLU A 295 -8.20 8.71 15.16
C GLU A 295 -9.21 8.00 16.06
N LYS A 296 -10.43 8.55 16.21
CA LYS A 296 -11.51 7.92 16.97
C LYS A 296 -11.97 6.60 16.34
N VAL A 297 -12.14 6.57 15.02
CA VAL A 297 -12.49 5.34 14.27
C VAL A 297 -11.43 4.26 14.49
N PHE A 298 -10.14 4.60 14.36
CA PHE A 298 -9.05 3.66 14.54
C PHE A 298 -8.90 3.22 16.01
N ALA A 299 -9.14 4.11 16.97
CA ALA A 299 -9.17 3.75 18.39
C ALA A 299 -10.27 2.72 18.67
N ARG A 300 -11.48 2.91 18.11
CA ARG A 300 -12.58 1.93 18.23
C ARG A 300 -12.19 0.59 17.59
N ALA A 301 -11.64 0.60 16.38
CA ALA A 301 -11.20 -0.62 15.70
C ALA A 301 -10.10 -1.38 16.48
N ARG A 302 -9.13 -0.65 17.07
CA ARG A 302 -8.11 -1.25 17.96
C ARG A 302 -8.70 -1.86 19.22
N SER A 303 -9.69 -1.20 19.84
CA SER A 303 -10.39 -1.76 21.01
C SER A 303 -11.05 -3.08 20.65
N VAL A 304 -11.81 -3.11 19.56
CA VAL A 304 -12.44 -4.33 19.04
C VAL A 304 -11.39 -5.41 18.76
N GLY A 305 -10.29 -5.07 18.08
CA GLY A 305 -9.20 -6.00 17.79
C GLY A 305 -8.61 -6.63 19.06
N THR A 306 -8.43 -5.83 20.11
CA THR A 306 -7.92 -6.28 21.40
C THR A 306 -8.94 -7.15 22.16
N GLU A 307 -10.21 -6.75 22.15
CA GLU A 307 -11.31 -7.46 22.83
C GLU A 307 -11.60 -8.83 22.21
N THR A 308 -11.55 -8.92 20.88
CA THR A 308 -11.85 -10.18 20.16
C THR A 308 -10.61 -11.04 19.95
N GLY A 309 -9.41 -10.48 20.06
CA GLY A 309 -8.13 -11.16 19.84
C GLY A 309 -7.75 -11.34 18.37
N ILE A 310 -8.50 -10.75 17.42
CA ILE A 310 -8.15 -10.80 16.00
C ILE A 310 -6.86 -9.98 15.74
N ASN A 311 -5.95 -10.53 14.94
CA ASN A 311 -4.74 -9.82 14.57
C ASN A 311 -5.05 -8.68 13.58
N LEU A 312 -5.26 -7.47 14.10
CA LEU A 312 -5.63 -6.28 13.34
C LEU A 312 -4.40 -5.44 12.97
N ARG A 313 -4.17 -5.24 11.68
CA ARG A 313 -3.18 -4.30 11.13
C ARG A 313 -3.87 -3.07 10.58
N LEU A 314 -3.58 -1.90 11.16
CA LEU A 314 -4.07 -0.60 10.70
C LEU A 314 -2.97 0.16 9.95
N PRO A 315 -3.32 0.97 8.93
CA PRO A 315 -2.39 1.87 8.27
C PRO A 315 -2.18 3.13 9.12
N GLU A 316 -1.29 4.00 8.66
CA GLU A 316 -1.17 5.36 9.19
C GLU A 316 -2.19 6.30 8.53
N ILE A 317 -2.70 7.25 9.33
CA ILE A 317 -3.56 8.35 8.85
C ILE A 317 -2.68 9.49 8.34
N ILE A 318 -1.59 9.75 9.06
CA ILE A 318 -0.61 10.79 8.74
C ILE A 318 0.67 10.09 8.28
N PRO A 319 1.11 10.29 7.02
CA PRO A 319 2.30 9.65 6.49
C PRO A 319 3.54 9.91 7.36
N LYS A 320 4.34 8.86 7.63
CA LYS A 320 5.54 8.97 8.47
C LYS A 320 6.75 9.48 7.69
N SER A 321 7.47 10.43 8.29
CA SER A 321 8.79 10.86 7.80
C SER A 321 9.86 9.78 7.95
N ALA A 322 9.74 8.88 8.93
CA ALA A 322 10.62 7.73 9.10
C ALA A 322 10.25 6.62 8.10
N ARG A 323 10.72 6.75 6.85
CA ARG A 323 10.39 5.82 5.76
C ARG A 323 10.85 4.39 6.04
N ARG A 324 10.00 3.41 5.71
CA ARG A 324 10.28 1.96 5.76
C ARG A 324 9.62 1.26 4.59
N CYS A 325 10.42 0.76 3.65
CA CYS A 325 10.01 0.11 2.42
C CYS A 325 10.04 -1.38 2.66
N GLU A 326 8.92 -1.90 3.15
CA GLU A 326 8.79 -3.31 3.51
C GLU A 326 9.09 -4.24 2.32
N PHE A 327 8.79 -3.82 1.08
CA PHE A 327 9.13 -4.62 -0.10
C PHE A 327 10.63 -4.82 -0.26
N VAL A 328 11.41 -3.74 -0.27
CA VAL A 328 12.87 -3.86 -0.49
C VAL A 328 13.54 -4.39 0.78
N GLU A 329 13.23 -3.84 1.95
CA GLU A 329 13.84 -4.23 3.22
C GLU A 329 13.63 -5.72 3.53
N GLU A 330 12.45 -6.27 3.23
CA GLU A 330 12.13 -7.68 3.44
C GLU A 330 12.48 -8.56 2.22
N GLY A 331 13.21 -8.04 1.24
CA GLY A 331 13.76 -8.84 0.14
C GLY A 331 12.71 -9.40 -0.81
N SER A 332 11.73 -8.57 -1.17
CA SER A 332 10.62 -8.93 -2.06
C SER A 332 10.97 -8.80 -3.53
N ILE A 333 10.32 -9.63 -4.33
CA ILE A 333 10.30 -9.57 -5.79
C ILE A 333 8.86 -9.71 -6.29
N PHE A 334 8.52 -8.94 -7.33
CA PHE A 334 7.22 -8.98 -8.00
C PHE A 334 7.35 -9.55 -9.41
N VAL A 335 6.43 -10.41 -9.80
CA VAL A 335 6.38 -11.01 -11.14
C VAL A 335 4.99 -10.78 -11.73
N SER A 336 4.92 -10.07 -12.85
CA SER A 336 3.68 -9.91 -13.63
C SER A 336 3.33 -11.19 -14.40
N TRP A 337 2.08 -11.27 -14.88
CA TRP A 337 1.60 -12.43 -15.65
C TRP A 337 2.44 -12.73 -16.91
N ASP A 338 3.07 -11.71 -17.50
CA ASP A 338 3.93 -11.82 -18.69
C ASP A 338 5.40 -12.14 -18.37
N GLY A 339 5.71 -12.40 -17.10
CA GLY A 339 7.02 -12.83 -16.62
C GLY A 339 8.03 -11.71 -16.39
N ASN A 340 7.62 -10.44 -16.50
CA ASN A 340 8.49 -9.33 -16.11
C ASN A 340 8.70 -9.30 -14.59
N VAL A 341 9.92 -8.93 -14.20
CA VAL A 341 10.37 -8.89 -12.80
C VAL A 341 10.49 -7.44 -12.34
N HIS A 342 9.82 -7.14 -11.23
CA HIS A 342 9.65 -5.81 -10.65
C HIS A 342 10.07 -5.78 -9.18
N PRO A 343 10.38 -4.59 -8.62
CA PRO A 343 10.84 -4.50 -7.24
C PRO A 343 9.73 -4.47 -6.19
N CYS A 344 8.51 -4.03 -6.54
CA CYS A 344 7.42 -3.82 -5.58
C CYS A 344 6.07 -3.55 -6.28
N TYR A 345 4.97 -3.58 -5.53
CA TYR A 345 3.63 -3.20 -5.98
C TYR A 345 3.57 -1.83 -6.67
N PHE A 346 4.30 -0.83 -6.15
CA PHE A 346 4.24 0.53 -6.69
C PHE A 346 4.80 0.61 -8.12
N LEU A 347 5.86 -0.13 -8.44
CA LEU A 347 6.57 -0.06 -9.74
C LEU A 347 6.29 -1.26 -10.63
N TRP A 348 5.14 -1.89 -10.43
CA TRP A 348 4.79 -3.14 -11.07
C TRP A 348 4.00 -2.96 -12.37
N HIS A 349 2.98 -2.09 -12.37
CA HIS A 349 2.19 -1.77 -13.56
C HIS A 349 2.38 -0.32 -13.99
N HIS A 350 2.08 -0.03 -15.26
CA HIS A 350 1.88 1.34 -15.71
C HIS A 350 0.51 1.82 -15.26
N TYR A 351 0.41 2.95 -14.57
CA TYR A 351 -0.88 3.53 -14.18
C TYR A 351 -0.81 5.01 -13.86
N ARG A 352 -1.96 5.66 -13.90
CA ARG A 352 -2.18 7.01 -13.39
C ARG A 352 -2.68 6.95 -11.95
N CYS A 353 -2.30 7.93 -11.15
CA CYS A 353 -2.76 8.08 -9.77
C CYS A 353 -2.76 9.53 -9.34
N TYR A 354 -3.45 9.82 -8.23
CA TYR A 354 -3.62 11.18 -7.73
C TYR A 354 -3.12 11.30 -6.30
N ILE A 355 -1.87 11.71 -6.14
CA ILE A 355 -1.25 11.85 -4.83
C ILE A 355 -1.35 13.33 -4.42
N ASN A 356 -2.02 13.62 -3.30
CA ASN A 356 -2.30 15.00 -2.84
C ASN A 356 -3.07 15.88 -3.83
N GLY A 357 -3.85 15.25 -4.72
CA GLY A 357 -4.61 15.92 -5.77
C GLY A 357 -3.78 16.26 -7.02
N VAL A 358 -2.50 15.89 -7.03
CA VAL A 358 -1.62 16.02 -8.20
C VAL A 358 -1.65 14.71 -8.99
N GLU A 359 -1.88 14.80 -10.30
CA GLU A 359 -1.81 13.65 -11.18
C GLU A 359 -0.36 13.17 -11.30
N LYS A 360 -0.16 11.86 -11.27
CA LYS A 360 1.12 11.23 -11.49
C LYS A 360 0.97 9.99 -12.36
N ILE A 361 1.87 9.88 -13.34
CA ILE A 361 2.05 8.69 -14.16
C ILE A 361 3.16 7.85 -13.52
N VAL A 362 2.85 6.60 -13.18
CA VAL A 362 3.81 5.63 -12.66
C VAL A 362 4.11 4.63 -13.77
N LYS A 363 5.40 4.50 -14.12
CA LYS A 363 5.88 3.50 -15.07
C LYS A 363 6.41 2.27 -14.34
N PRO A 364 6.20 1.07 -14.92
CA PRO A 364 6.75 -0.14 -14.35
C PRO A 364 8.28 -0.11 -14.43
N LYS A 365 8.96 -0.54 -13.36
CA LYS A 365 10.41 -0.75 -13.36
C LYS A 365 10.69 -2.23 -13.51
N VAL A 366 11.19 -2.62 -14.69
CA VAL A 366 11.50 -4.01 -15.05
C VAL A 366 13.00 -4.25 -14.95
N PHE A 367 13.40 -5.32 -14.24
CA PHE A 367 14.81 -5.75 -14.10
C PHE A 367 15.17 -6.97 -14.96
N GLY A 368 14.16 -7.65 -15.51
CA GLY A 368 14.34 -8.79 -16.40
C GLY A 368 13.01 -9.47 -16.72
N ASN A 369 13.05 -10.47 -17.61
CA ASN A 369 11.89 -11.31 -17.94
C ASN A 369 12.26 -12.79 -17.79
N LEU A 370 11.38 -13.56 -17.16
CA LEU A 370 11.59 -14.97 -16.83
C LEU A 370 11.62 -15.91 -18.04
N SER A 371 11.13 -15.46 -19.19
CA SER A 371 11.26 -16.19 -20.45
C SER A 371 12.69 -16.14 -21.01
N ALA A 372 13.51 -15.19 -20.54
CA ALA A 372 14.86 -14.97 -21.06
C ALA A 372 15.97 -15.28 -20.04
N ARG A 373 15.73 -15.02 -18.75
CA ARG A 373 16.72 -15.14 -17.67
C ARG A 373 16.12 -15.80 -16.43
N GLY A 374 16.95 -16.52 -15.67
CA GLY A 374 16.50 -17.17 -14.44
C GLY A 374 16.21 -16.16 -13.32
N ILE A 375 15.23 -16.46 -12.45
CA ILE A 375 14.81 -15.56 -11.36
C ILE A 375 15.98 -15.12 -10.45
N LEU A 376 16.88 -16.03 -10.08
CA LEU A 376 18.04 -15.72 -9.24
C LEU A 376 19.11 -14.91 -9.99
N GLU A 377 19.21 -15.09 -11.30
CA GLU A 377 20.10 -14.30 -12.15
C GLU A 377 19.61 -12.85 -12.24
N ILE A 378 18.30 -12.65 -12.39
CA ILE A 378 17.69 -11.31 -12.40
C ILE A 378 17.83 -10.66 -11.01
N TRP A 379 17.57 -11.40 -9.92
CA TRP A 379 17.73 -10.90 -8.56
C TRP A 379 19.15 -10.36 -8.30
N ASN A 380 20.17 -11.12 -8.70
CA ASN A 380 21.58 -10.77 -8.49
C ASN A 380 22.17 -9.86 -9.59
N ASP A 381 21.34 -9.39 -10.52
CA ASP A 381 21.76 -8.43 -11.54
C ASP A 381 22.32 -7.16 -10.87
N PRO A 382 23.49 -6.64 -11.31
CA PRO A 382 24.08 -5.44 -10.73
C PRO A 382 23.13 -4.24 -10.69
N HIS A 383 22.24 -4.09 -11.68
CA HIS A 383 21.27 -3.00 -11.70
C HIS A 383 20.18 -3.19 -10.64
N PHE A 384 19.70 -4.41 -10.41
CA PHE A 384 18.69 -4.67 -9.39
C PHE A 384 19.28 -4.61 -7.97
N VAL A 385 20.51 -5.09 -7.78
CA VAL A 385 21.26 -4.93 -6.53
C VAL A 385 21.46 -3.45 -6.21
N SER A 386 21.90 -2.65 -7.19
CA SER A 386 22.10 -1.21 -7.03
C SER A 386 20.80 -0.50 -6.64
N PHE A 387 19.69 -0.80 -7.31
CA PHE A 387 18.37 -0.26 -6.96
C PHE A 387 17.99 -0.57 -5.50
N ARG A 388 18.14 -1.83 -5.06
CA ARG A 388 17.84 -2.23 -3.67
C ARG A 388 18.71 -1.45 -2.67
N GLN A 389 20.01 -1.31 -2.95
CA GLN A 389 20.94 -0.53 -2.12
C GLN A 389 20.59 0.97 -2.06
N ASN A 390 20.12 1.54 -3.17
CA ASN A 390 19.71 2.95 -3.22
C ASN A 390 18.42 3.18 -2.44
N VAL A 391 17.44 2.28 -2.57
CA VAL A 391 16.20 2.34 -1.78
C VAL A 391 16.49 2.27 -0.29
N LEU A 392 17.36 1.35 0.14
CA LEU A 392 17.79 1.20 1.55
C LEU A 392 18.51 2.43 2.12
N ARG A 393 19.09 3.28 1.27
CA ARG A 393 19.73 4.52 1.70
C ARG A 393 18.72 5.64 1.97
N TYR A 394 17.52 5.55 1.40
CA TYR A 394 16.50 6.61 1.43
C TYR A 394 17.05 7.99 1.03
N ASP A 395 17.97 8.00 0.07
CA ASP A 395 18.67 9.23 -0.36
C ASP A 395 17.98 9.89 -1.55
N TYR A 396 16.64 9.99 -1.47
CA TYR A 396 15.78 10.64 -2.48
C TYR A 396 14.76 11.54 -1.75
N PRO A 397 14.28 12.62 -2.38
CA PRO A 397 13.52 13.66 -1.72
C PRO A 397 12.15 13.18 -1.20
N PHE A 398 11.54 13.98 -0.35
CA PHE A 398 10.12 13.84 0.02
C PHE A 398 9.28 14.74 -0.90
N CYS A 399 8.95 14.25 -2.09
CA CYS A 399 8.14 15.02 -3.04
C CYS A 399 6.73 15.31 -2.49
N PHE A 400 6.19 14.42 -1.65
CA PHE A 400 4.86 14.54 -1.07
C PHE A 400 4.64 15.83 -0.25
N ASN A 401 5.67 16.29 0.47
CA ASN A 401 5.61 17.46 1.37
C ASN A 401 6.35 18.70 0.84
N CYS A 402 6.76 18.68 -0.42
CA CYS A 402 7.51 19.78 -1.01
C CYS A 402 6.58 20.97 -1.29
N ASN A 403 6.99 22.19 -0.94
CA ASN A 403 6.31 23.44 -1.34
C ASN A 403 6.33 23.63 -2.87
N PHE A 404 7.30 23.02 -3.56
CA PHE A 404 7.42 23.01 -5.02
C PHE A 404 6.89 21.71 -5.64
N ALA A 405 6.00 20.98 -4.93
CA ALA A 405 5.39 19.72 -5.39
C ALA A 405 4.39 19.95 -6.55
N LEU A 406 4.86 20.59 -7.61
CA LEU A 406 4.26 20.86 -8.91
C LEU A 406 5.41 21.14 -9.91
N CYS A 407 6.55 20.46 -9.76
CA CYS A 407 7.69 20.63 -10.67
C CYS A 407 7.61 19.62 -11.81
N ASP A 408 8.21 19.95 -12.95
CA ASP A 408 8.19 19.09 -14.14
C ASP A 408 8.73 17.66 -13.89
N TYR A 409 9.53 17.44 -12.84
CA TYR A 409 9.98 16.10 -12.45
C TYR A 409 8.91 15.23 -11.78
N VAL A 410 7.85 15.85 -11.24
CA VAL A 410 6.72 15.18 -10.58
C VAL A 410 5.48 15.17 -11.47
N GLU A 411 5.22 16.27 -12.17
CA GLU A 411 4.05 16.45 -13.05
C GLU A 411 4.33 16.08 -14.52
N GLY A 412 5.59 16.15 -14.94
CA GLY A 412 5.99 15.76 -16.29
C GLY A 412 5.86 14.27 -16.53
N GLY A 413 5.84 13.87 -17.80
CA GLY A 413 5.54 12.51 -18.25
C GLY A 413 6.43 11.43 -17.63
N ASP A 414 7.54 11.10 -18.29
CA ASP A 414 8.38 9.98 -17.87
C ASP A 414 9.29 10.39 -16.73
N PHE A 415 9.23 9.70 -15.58
CA PHE A 415 10.19 9.91 -14.51
C PHE A 415 11.58 9.46 -14.95
N GLU A 416 12.46 10.42 -15.20
CA GLU A 416 13.88 10.16 -15.50
C GLU A 416 14.74 10.23 -14.23
N GLN A 417 14.56 11.30 -13.44
CA GLN A 417 15.31 11.55 -12.23
C GLN A 417 14.57 12.48 -11.26
N ASP A 418 14.99 12.47 -10.00
CA ASP A 418 14.56 13.42 -8.97
C ASP A 418 15.49 14.66 -8.91
N CYS A 419 15.18 15.62 -8.01
CA CYS A 419 15.99 16.82 -7.84
C CYS A 419 17.35 16.58 -7.15
N TYR A 420 17.60 15.36 -6.65
CA TYR A 420 18.88 14.90 -6.15
C TYR A 420 19.66 14.12 -7.22
N ILE A 421 19.14 14.05 -8.45
CA ILE A 421 19.74 13.36 -9.61
C ILE A 421 19.70 11.82 -9.45
N ASN A 422 18.82 11.30 -8.57
CA ASN A 422 18.61 9.86 -8.48
C ASN A 422 17.54 9.40 -9.46
N SER A 423 17.61 8.12 -9.82
CA SER A 423 16.71 7.50 -10.80
C SER A 423 15.60 6.64 -10.16
N GLU A 424 15.55 6.59 -8.83
CA GLU A 424 14.60 5.81 -8.07
C GLU A 424 13.27 6.59 -7.92
N PRO A 425 12.16 6.16 -8.55
CA PRO A 425 10.86 6.86 -8.50
C PRO A 425 10.13 6.71 -7.15
N CYS A 426 10.86 6.60 -6.04
CA CYS A 426 10.33 6.28 -4.71
C CYS A 426 9.91 7.51 -3.89
N ALA A 427 10.19 8.73 -4.36
CA ALA A 427 9.99 9.98 -3.62
C ALA A 427 8.54 10.33 -3.26
N VAL A 428 7.56 9.67 -3.90
CA VAL A 428 6.12 9.83 -3.64
C VAL A 428 5.47 8.54 -3.16
N CYS A 429 6.25 7.49 -2.92
CA CYS A 429 5.70 6.19 -2.55
C CYS A 429 5.12 6.28 -1.13
N LEU A 430 3.83 5.99 -1.01
CA LEU A 430 3.12 6.02 0.27
C LEU A 430 3.15 4.66 1.00
N TRP A 431 3.52 3.57 0.31
CA TRP A 431 3.80 2.29 0.98
C TRP A 431 4.98 2.43 1.95
N CYS A 432 6.03 3.18 1.58
CA CYS A 432 7.16 3.36 2.48
C CYS A 432 6.89 4.34 3.63
N MET A 433 5.66 4.86 3.74
CA MET A 433 5.21 5.76 4.79
C MET A 433 4.10 5.14 5.65
N ASP A 434 3.91 3.81 5.55
CA ASP A 434 2.90 3.00 6.27
C ASP A 434 1.43 3.36 5.99
N VAL A 435 1.17 4.13 4.94
CA VAL A 435 -0.19 4.51 4.51
C VAL A 435 -0.90 3.34 3.83
N PHE A 436 -0.17 2.53 3.06
CA PHE A 436 -0.73 1.37 2.36
C PHE A 436 -0.20 0.07 2.95
N GLN A 437 -1.12 -0.86 3.14
CA GLN A 437 -0.89 -2.18 3.72
C GLN A 437 -1.25 -3.24 2.67
N CYS A 438 -0.51 -4.34 2.65
CA CYS A 438 -0.73 -5.48 1.75
C CYS A 438 -0.64 -6.80 2.54
N LEU A 439 -1.18 -7.89 1.99
CA LEU A 439 -0.92 -9.24 2.49
C LEU A 439 0.55 -9.58 2.26
N LYS A 440 1.31 -9.80 3.34
CA LYS A 440 2.77 -9.99 3.29
C LYS A 440 3.35 -10.70 4.49
#